data_AF-A0A7X9BHR3-F1
#
_entry.id   AF-A0A7X9BHR3-F1
#
_cell.length_a   1.000
_cell.length_b   1.000
_cell.length_c   1.000
_cell.angle_alpha   90.00
_cell.angle_beta   90.00
_cell.angle_gamma   90.00
#
_symmetry.space_group_name_H-M   'P 1'
#
loop_
_entity.id
_entity.type
_entity.pdbx_description
1 polymer ?
#
loop_
_entity_poly.entity_id
_entity_poly.type
_entity_poly.pdbx_seq_one_letter_code
_entity_poly.pdbx_strand_id
1 'polypeptide(L)'
;EQMRDELKNLLTFVLNLLKDFGLNDFYLELSTKDEHKFVGSDEIWEEATNTLAEVAKESGLELVADPGGAAFYGPKISVQARDAIGRTWQVSTIQLDFNLPERFGLEYIAADGTHQRPVMIHRALFGSIERFFAILLEHYAGAFPAWLAPVQVLGIPVADEFAPHLAGFVKSLEDEMVRCEIDYSDDRFGKKIRNASKSKVPFILIVGEEDMSKNAVSFRFRDGSQLNGVPVDQARAWILEAIAKRVQINTADDFKAAVGEPVEAADAE
;
A
#
# COMPACT_ATOMS: atom_id res chain seq x y z
N GLU A 1 2.49 4.40 32.82
CA GLU A 1 1.15 3.78 32.72
C GLU A 1 0.67 3.64 31.26
N GLN A 2 0.48 4.73 30.50
CA GLN A 2 -0.08 4.69 29.12
C GLN A 2 0.85 4.11 28.04
N MET A 3 2.16 4.04 28.31
CA MET A 3 3.19 3.69 27.31
C MET A 3 2.93 2.35 26.61
N ARG A 4 2.61 1.29 27.37
CA ARG A 4 2.37 -0.05 26.82
C ARG A 4 1.20 -0.07 25.83
N ASP A 5 0.07 0.52 26.23
CA ASP A 5 -1.14 0.56 25.42
C ASP A 5 -0.94 1.38 24.15
N GLU A 6 -0.23 2.51 24.25
CA GLU A 6 0.11 3.33 23.09
C GLU A 6 1.04 2.59 22.12
N LEU A 7 2.08 1.91 22.62
CA LEU A 7 2.97 1.09 21.78
C LEU A 7 2.21 -0.03 21.07
N LYS A 8 1.27 -0.69 21.75
CA LYS A 8 0.41 -1.72 21.16
C LYS A 8 -0.47 -1.16 20.04
N ASN A 9 -1.16 -0.05 20.31
CA ASN A 9 -2.01 0.63 19.32
C ASN A 9 -1.18 1.07 18.10
N LEU A 10 0.00 1.63 18.33
CA LEU A 10 0.92 2.05 17.28
C LEU A 10 1.41 0.88 16.43
N LEU A 11 1.80 -0.23 17.06
CA LEU A 11 2.23 -1.42 16.34
C LEU A 11 1.09 -1.99 15.49
N THR A 12 -0.11 -2.14 16.06
CA THR A 12 -1.30 -2.58 15.31
C THR A 12 -1.61 -1.65 14.14
N PHE A 13 -1.55 -0.34 14.37
CA PHE A 13 -1.77 0.66 13.32
C PHE A 13 -0.75 0.54 12.19
N VAL A 14 0.54 0.42 12.50
CA VAL A 14 1.62 0.21 11.52
C VAL A 14 1.37 -1.05 10.70
N LEU A 15 1.07 -2.18 11.35
CA LEU A 15 0.85 -3.44 10.65
C LEU A 15 -0.38 -3.36 9.72
N ASN A 16 -1.48 -2.77 10.16
CA ASN A 16 -2.68 -2.60 9.33
C ASN A 16 -2.40 -1.67 8.14
N LEU A 17 -1.69 -0.56 8.38
CA LEU A 17 -1.30 0.36 7.34
C LEU A 17 -0.45 -0.34 6.27
N LEU A 18 0.55 -1.13 6.65
CA LEU A 18 1.38 -1.85 5.68
C LEU A 18 0.60 -2.93 4.90
N LYS A 19 -0.38 -3.58 5.55
CA LYS A 19 -1.31 -4.52 4.90
C LYS A 19 -2.18 -3.86 3.83
N ASP A 20 -2.63 -2.62 4.06
CA ASP A 20 -3.37 -1.84 3.05
C ASP A 20 -2.53 -1.61 1.78
N PHE A 21 -1.19 -1.63 1.89
CA PHE A 21 -0.24 -1.57 0.77
C PHE A 21 0.21 -2.96 0.26
N GLY A 22 -0.47 -4.03 0.65
CA GLY A 22 -0.21 -5.40 0.18
C GLY A 22 0.95 -6.13 0.86
N LEU A 23 1.65 -5.50 1.80
CA LEU A 23 2.71 -6.15 2.57
C LEU A 23 2.06 -6.97 3.68
N ASN A 24 2.31 -8.29 3.72
CA ASN A 24 1.62 -9.19 4.65
C ASN A 24 2.56 -10.11 5.46
N ASP A 25 3.82 -10.24 5.05
CA ASP A 25 4.84 -11.04 5.75
C ASP A 25 5.74 -10.10 6.56
N PHE A 26 5.58 -10.17 7.89
CA PHE A 26 6.28 -9.33 8.83
C PHE A 26 7.00 -10.14 9.90
N TYR A 27 8.11 -9.60 10.37
CA TYR A 27 8.67 -9.93 11.68
C TYR A 27 9.16 -8.66 12.36
N LEU A 28 9.45 -8.76 13.65
CA LEU A 28 9.89 -7.64 14.47
C LEU A 28 11.35 -7.82 14.87
N GLU A 29 12.10 -6.72 14.90
CA GLU A 29 13.42 -6.66 15.51
C GLU A 29 13.38 -5.76 16.73
N LEU A 30 13.84 -6.26 17.88
CA LEU A 30 14.02 -5.49 19.10
C LEU A 30 15.49 -5.08 19.24
N SER A 31 15.76 -3.82 18.99
CA SER A 31 17.10 -3.28 19.16
C SER A 31 17.30 -2.76 20.59
N THR A 32 18.37 -3.23 21.24
CA THR A 32 18.66 -2.94 22.65
C THR A 32 19.91 -2.08 22.81
N LYS A 33 20.17 -1.67 24.06
CA LYS A 33 21.25 -0.76 24.47
C LYS A 33 22.63 -1.20 23.96
N ASP A 34 23.39 -0.25 23.44
CA ASP A 34 24.83 -0.40 23.19
C ASP A 34 25.61 -0.16 24.50
N GLU A 35 26.50 -1.06 24.88
CA GLU A 35 27.26 -0.99 26.15
C GLU A 35 28.21 0.23 26.24
N HIS A 36 28.60 0.80 25.12
CA HIS A 36 29.56 1.90 25.02
C HIS A 36 28.93 3.24 24.67
N LYS A 37 27.66 3.26 24.23
CA LYS A 37 27.02 4.46 23.70
C LYS A 37 25.52 4.55 24.04
N PHE A 38 25.23 4.94 25.27
CA PHE A 38 23.87 5.21 25.74
C PHE A 38 23.80 6.37 26.75
N VAL A 39 22.59 6.88 26.97
CA VAL A 39 22.25 7.84 28.02
C VAL A 39 21.04 7.34 28.82
N GLY A 40 20.85 7.88 30.02
CA GLY A 40 19.81 7.42 30.96
C GLY A 40 20.29 6.30 31.89
N SER A 41 19.45 5.93 32.86
CA SER A 41 19.78 4.87 33.82
C SER A 41 19.50 3.48 33.25
N ASP A 42 20.16 2.47 33.81
CA ASP A 42 19.95 1.08 33.44
C ASP A 42 18.51 0.63 33.73
N GLU A 43 17.88 1.13 34.78
CA GLU A 43 16.49 0.78 35.12
C GLU A 43 15.51 1.25 34.02
N ILE A 44 15.70 2.48 33.50
CA ILE A 44 14.84 3.01 32.42
C ILE A 44 15.00 2.16 31.16
N TRP A 45 16.24 1.79 30.83
CA TRP A 45 16.52 0.93 29.68
C TRP A 45 15.90 -0.45 29.81
N GLU A 46 15.96 -1.05 31.00
CA GLU A 46 15.36 -2.34 31.29
C GLU A 46 13.82 -2.27 31.19
N GLU A 47 13.19 -1.28 31.82
CA GLU A 47 11.74 -1.06 31.74
C GLU A 47 11.28 -0.87 30.30
N ALA A 48 11.95 -0.01 29.54
CA ALA A 48 11.62 0.30 28.16
C ALA A 48 11.78 -0.93 27.24
N THR A 49 12.88 -1.67 27.40
CA THR A 49 13.17 -2.87 26.60
C THR A 49 12.15 -3.97 26.90
N ASN A 50 11.84 -4.19 28.18
CA ASN A 50 10.84 -5.18 28.60
C ASN A 50 9.44 -4.81 28.09
N THR A 51 9.06 -3.54 28.16
CA THR A 51 7.76 -3.08 27.65
C THR A 51 7.65 -3.33 26.14
N LEU A 52 8.69 -2.99 25.36
CA LEU A 52 8.71 -3.27 23.93
C LEU A 52 8.66 -4.79 23.65
N ALA A 53 9.44 -5.61 24.37
CA ALA A 53 9.43 -7.05 24.21
C ALA A 53 8.05 -7.68 24.49
N GLU A 54 7.35 -7.21 25.52
CA GLU A 54 5.98 -7.65 25.84
C GLU A 54 4.99 -7.28 24.73
N VAL A 55 5.01 -6.03 24.26
CA VAL A 55 4.15 -5.57 23.16
C VAL A 55 4.43 -6.35 21.86
N ALA A 56 5.70 -6.59 21.55
CA ALA A 56 6.09 -7.39 20.40
C ALA A 56 5.59 -8.84 20.52
N LYS A 57 5.74 -9.47 21.69
CA LYS A 57 5.28 -10.83 21.93
C LYS A 57 3.75 -10.95 21.82
N GLU A 58 3.00 -9.96 22.32
CA GLU A 58 1.54 -9.92 22.20
C GLU A 58 1.06 -9.79 20.75
N SER A 59 1.87 -9.22 19.86
CA SER A 59 1.51 -9.11 18.43
C SER A 59 1.42 -10.46 17.72
N GLY A 60 2.03 -11.50 18.30
CA GLY A 60 2.13 -12.83 17.70
C GLY A 60 3.15 -12.95 16.56
N LEU A 61 3.87 -11.87 16.24
CA LEU A 61 4.95 -11.88 15.25
C LEU A 61 6.24 -12.46 15.84
N GLU A 62 7.07 -13.02 14.97
CA GLU A 62 8.44 -13.40 15.31
C GLU A 62 9.21 -12.16 15.80
N LEU A 63 9.91 -12.29 16.93
CA LEU A 63 10.74 -11.24 17.50
C LEU A 63 12.20 -11.68 17.48
N VAL A 64 13.01 -10.95 16.71
CA VAL A 64 14.45 -11.14 16.57
C VAL A 64 15.19 -10.11 17.42
N ALA A 65 16.23 -10.53 18.14
CA ALA A 65 17.05 -9.62 18.93
C ALA A 65 18.07 -8.91 18.03
N ASP A 66 18.28 -7.61 18.27
CA ASP A 66 19.30 -6.78 17.62
C ASP A 66 20.15 -6.06 18.69
N PRO A 67 21.08 -6.79 19.36
CA PRO A 67 21.86 -6.25 20.47
C PRO A 67 22.73 -5.07 20.03
N GLY A 68 22.62 -3.93 20.73
CA GLY A 68 23.38 -2.72 20.42
C GLY A 68 22.85 -1.92 19.22
N GLY A 69 21.78 -2.35 18.55
CA GLY A 69 21.22 -1.63 17.40
C GLY A 69 20.30 -0.45 17.75
N ALA A 70 20.07 -0.18 19.04
CA ALA A 70 19.25 0.94 19.49
C ALA A 70 19.95 2.29 19.24
N ALA A 71 19.18 3.38 19.20
CA ALA A 71 19.80 4.69 19.32
C ALA A 71 20.24 4.92 20.76
N PHE A 72 21.18 5.83 20.98
CA PHE A 72 21.77 6.08 22.29
C PHE A 72 20.76 6.52 23.37
N TYR A 73 19.56 6.96 23.00
CA TYR A 73 18.52 7.50 23.90
C TYR A 73 17.39 6.54 24.26
N GLY A 74 17.36 5.34 23.68
CA GLY A 74 16.38 4.32 24.06
C GLY A 74 16.17 3.21 23.03
N PRO A 75 15.54 2.10 23.47
CA PRO A 75 15.32 0.92 22.65
C PRO A 75 14.24 1.17 21.59
N LYS A 76 14.23 0.33 20.55
CA LYS A 76 13.25 0.42 19.45
C LYS A 76 12.77 -0.95 19.01
N ILE A 77 11.55 -1.00 18.51
CA ILE A 77 11.05 -2.08 17.66
C ILE A 77 11.09 -1.59 16.22
N SER A 78 11.59 -2.45 15.33
CA SER A 78 11.52 -2.24 13.89
C SER A 78 10.63 -3.29 13.25
N VAL A 79 9.74 -2.86 12.34
CA VAL A 79 8.93 -3.77 11.53
C VAL A 79 9.70 -4.07 10.26
N GLN A 80 10.00 -5.35 10.09
CA GLN A 80 10.68 -5.90 8.93
C GLN A 80 9.63 -6.55 8.03
N ALA A 81 9.56 -6.14 6.77
CA ALA A 81 8.65 -6.72 5.79
C ALA A 81 9.44 -7.55 4.76
N ARG A 82 8.94 -8.74 4.43
CA ARG A 82 9.48 -9.55 3.33
C ARG A 82 8.71 -9.27 2.05
N ASP A 83 9.44 -9.00 0.96
CA ASP A 83 8.85 -8.83 -0.36
C ASP A 83 8.56 -10.19 -1.04
N ALA A 84 7.90 -10.13 -2.20
CA ALA A 84 7.44 -11.32 -2.93
C ALA A 84 8.57 -12.24 -3.43
N ILE A 85 9.83 -11.78 -3.42
CA ILE A 85 11.01 -12.56 -3.83
C ILE A 85 11.93 -12.88 -2.64
N GLY A 86 11.46 -12.67 -1.41
CA GLY A 86 12.12 -13.09 -0.17
C GLY A 86 13.18 -12.14 0.38
N ARG A 87 13.26 -10.89 -0.12
CA ARG A 87 14.16 -9.89 0.49
C ARG A 87 13.47 -9.20 1.66
N THR A 88 14.25 -8.85 2.66
CA THR A 88 13.77 -8.15 3.85
C THR A 88 14.04 -6.66 3.78
N TRP A 89 13.04 -5.88 4.18
CA TRP A 89 13.10 -4.43 4.27
C TRP A 89 12.68 -3.95 5.64
N GLN A 90 13.50 -3.13 6.28
CA GLN A 90 13.05 -2.35 7.43
C GLN A 90 12.14 -1.22 6.94
N VAL A 91 10.87 -1.27 7.31
CA VAL A 91 9.85 -0.33 6.81
C VAL A 91 9.44 0.69 7.86
N SER A 92 9.22 0.24 9.09
CA SER A 92 8.69 1.09 10.16
C SER A 92 9.52 0.95 11.42
N THR A 93 9.51 1.98 12.27
CA THR A 93 10.13 1.91 13.60
C THR A 93 9.28 2.62 14.64
N ILE A 94 9.28 2.06 15.84
CA ILE A 94 8.71 2.64 17.05
C ILE A 94 9.82 2.65 18.10
N GLN A 95 10.18 3.84 18.56
CA GLN A 95 11.34 4.04 19.42
C GLN A 95 10.96 4.85 20.65
N LEU A 96 11.43 4.39 21.80
CA LEU A 96 11.25 5.10 23.06
C LEU A 96 12.42 6.07 23.29
N ASP A 97 12.10 7.26 23.79
CA ASP A 97 13.07 8.30 24.13
C ASP A 97 12.72 8.92 25.48
N PHE A 98 13.63 8.73 26.42
CA PHE A 98 13.57 9.26 27.78
C PHE A 98 14.51 10.45 27.98
N ASN A 99 15.45 10.64 27.05
CA ASN A 99 16.50 11.64 27.14
C ASN A 99 15.99 13.02 26.72
N LEU A 100 15.27 13.13 25.59
CA LEU A 100 14.76 14.43 25.14
C LEU A 100 13.74 15.04 26.11
N PRO A 101 12.76 14.29 26.67
CA PRO A 101 11.89 14.83 27.71
C PRO A 101 12.64 15.45 28.89
N GLU A 102 13.72 14.81 29.35
CA GLU A 102 14.56 15.35 30.41
C GLU A 102 15.33 16.60 29.97
N ARG A 103 16.00 16.55 28.82
CA ARG A 103 16.84 17.65 28.32
C ARG A 103 16.04 18.91 28.00
N PHE A 104 14.79 18.76 27.57
CA PHE A 104 13.90 19.88 27.28
C PHE A 104 13.08 20.32 28.50
N GLY A 105 13.17 19.63 29.64
CA GLY A 105 12.35 19.93 30.82
C GLY A 105 10.86 19.78 30.53
N LEU A 106 10.47 18.75 29.75
CA LEU A 106 9.07 18.49 29.45
C LEU A 106 8.36 17.97 30.70
N GLU A 107 7.20 18.55 31.00
CA GLU A 107 6.37 18.16 32.13
C GLU A 107 4.89 18.25 31.75
N TYR A 108 4.07 17.45 32.41
CA TYR A 108 2.61 17.55 32.41
C TYR A 108 2.09 17.42 33.84
N ILE A 109 0.87 17.93 34.09
CA ILE A 109 0.19 17.78 35.37
C ILE A 109 -0.63 16.50 35.32
N ALA A 110 -0.31 15.54 36.19
CA ALA A 110 -1.03 14.28 36.31
C ALA A 110 -2.37 14.45 37.05
N ALA A 111 -3.20 13.40 37.03
CA ALA A 111 -4.53 13.42 37.63
C ALA A 111 -4.51 13.69 39.15
N ASP A 112 -3.40 13.39 39.82
CA ASP A 112 -3.16 13.66 41.24
C ASP A 112 -2.61 15.08 41.52
N GLY A 113 -2.45 15.90 40.48
CA GLY A 113 -1.91 17.26 40.55
C GLY A 113 -0.39 17.34 40.60
N THR A 114 0.32 16.21 40.54
CA THR A 114 1.79 16.19 40.53
C THR A 114 2.35 16.52 39.14
N HIS A 115 3.51 17.15 39.11
CA HIS A 115 4.28 17.33 37.87
C HIS A 115 4.95 16.00 37.52
N GLN A 116 4.67 15.49 36.33
CA GLN A 116 5.23 14.25 35.80
C GLN A 116 5.92 14.52 34.46
N ARG A 117 6.92 13.71 34.13
CA ARG A 117 7.63 13.81 32.84
C ARG A 117 6.99 12.86 31.82
N PRO A 118 6.69 13.33 30.59
CA PRO A 118 6.15 12.44 29.56
C PRO A 118 7.24 11.52 29.00
N VAL A 119 6.82 10.38 28.47
CA VAL A 119 7.66 9.53 27.61
C VAL A 119 7.47 9.99 26.16
N MET A 120 8.56 10.11 25.40
CA MET A 120 8.51 10.45 23.99
C MET A 120 8.60 9.18 23.15
N ILE A 121 7.65 9.00 22.23
CA ILE A 121 7.65 7.90 21.26
C ILE A 121 7.93 8.47 19.88
N HIS A 122 9.08 8.12 19.31
CA HIS A 122 9.38 8.41 17.91
C HIS A 122 8.82 7.30 17.05
N ARG A 123 8.11 7.66 15.98
CA ARG A 123 7.57 6.69 15.03
C ARG A 123 7.82 7.11 13.60
N ALA A 124 8.27 6.16 12.77
CA ALA A 124 8.24 6.29 11.32
C ALA A 124 7.37 5.16 10.76
N LEU A 125 6.28 5.52 10.09
CA LEU A 125 5.30 4.57 9.58
C LEU A 125 5.79 3.92 8.27
N PHE A 126 6.24 4.74 7.32
CA PHE A 126 6.74 4.30 6.02
C PHE A 126 8.27 4.33 5.92
N GLY A 127 8.95 4.86 6.95
CA GLY A 127 10.32 5.35 6.79
C GLY A 127 10.32 6.58 5.88
N SER A 128 11.28 6.67 4.94
CA SER A 128 11.25 7.70 3.91
C SER A 128 10.29 7.31 2.78
N ILE A 129 9.62 8.30 2.20
CA ILE A 129 8.66 8.09 1.12
C ILE A 129 9.36 7.45 -0.09
N GLU A 130 10.57 7.89 -0.40
CA GLU A 130 11.38 7.37 -1.51
C GLU A 130 11.69 5.88 -1.34
N ARG A 131 12.08 5.47 -0.13
CA ARG A 131 12.38 4.07 0.16
C ARG A 131 11.11 3.23 0.13
N PHE A 132 10.02 3.75 0.69
CA PHE A 132 8.75 3.04 0.68
C PHE A 132 8.26 2.78 -0.75
N PHE A 133 8.31 3.79 -1.63
CA PHE A 133 7.97 3.60 -3.04
C PHE A 133 8.90 2.61 -3.74
N ALA A 134 10.21 2.61 -3.45
CA ALA A 134 11.12 1.61 -4.00
C ALA A 134 10.73 0.18 -3.58
N ILE A 135 10.38 -0.02 -2.30
CA ILE A 135 9.90 -1.31 -1.79
C ILE A 135 8.61 -1.72 -2.52
N LEU A 136 7.63 -0.82 -2.64
CA LEU A 136 6.37 -1.13 -3.32
C LEU A 136 6.58 -1.44 -4.81
N LEU A 137 7.47 -0.71 -5.49
CA LEU A 137 7.80 -0.94 -6.89
C LEU A 137 8.33 -2.36 -7.09
N GLU A 138 9.23 -2.80 -6.23
CA GLU A 138 9.80 -4.14 -6.30
C GLU A 138 8.81 -5.22 -5.84
N HIS A 139 8.06 -4.97 -4.76
CA HIS A 139 7.02 -5.88 -4.24
C HIS A 139 5.97 -6.21 -5.31
N TYR A 140 5.50 -5.18 -6.03
CA TYR A 140 4.53 -5.37 -7.12
C TYR A 140 5.18 -5.69 -8.47
N ALA A 141 6.51 -5.76 -8.55
CA ALA A 141 7.26 -5.79 -9.80
C ALA A 141 6.74 -4.74 -10.81
N GLY A 142 6.36 -3.54 -10.35
CA GLY A 142 5.76 -2.45 -11.14
C GLY A 142 4.29 -2.61 -11.55
N ALA A 143 3.63 -3.72 -11.24
CA ALA A 143 2.21 -3.93 -11.51
C ALA A 143 1.35 -3.45 -10.33
N PHE A 144 1.36 -2.15 -10.05
CA PHE A 144 0.69 -1.57 -8.87
C PHE A 144 -0.82 -1.88 -8.81
N PRO A 145 -1.42 -1.97 -7.62
CA PRO A 145 -2.87 -1.92 -7.45
C PRO A 145 -3.49 -0.69 -8.12
N ALA A 146 -4.76 -0.79 -8.52
CA ALA A 146 -5.41 0.27 -9.29
C ALA A 146 -5.37 1.63 -8.58
N TRP A 147 -5.52 1.67 -7.25
CA TRP A 147 -5.48 2.91 -6.48
C TRP A 147 -4.10 3.60 -6.47
N LEU A 148 -3.00 2.84 -6.62
CA LEU A 148 -1.62 3.33 -6.64
C LEU A 148 -1.06 3.57 -8.04
N ALA A 149 -1.66 2.97 -9.07
CA ALA A 149 -1.13 3.05 -10.43
C ALA A 149 -1.08 4.50 -10.93
N PRO A 150 0.03 4.95 -11.55
CA PRO A 150 0.14 6.32 -12.05
C PRO A 150 -0.91 6.61 -13.13
N VAL A 151 -1.11 5.64 -14.03
CA VAL A 151 -2.23 5.58 -14.97
C VAL A 151 -3.09 4.37 -14.58
N GLN A 152 -4.35 4.62 -14.26
CA GLN A 152 -5.29 3.59 -13.80
C GLN A 152 -6.03 2.96 -14.98
N VAL A 153 -6.34 3.77 -15.98
CA VAL A 153 -7.09 3.39 -17.19
C VAL A 153 -6.35 3.87 -18.43
N LEU A 154 -6.15 2.99 -19.40
CA LEU A 154 -5.60 3.32 -20.72
C LEU A 154 -6.61 2.94 -21.80
N GLY A 155 -7.18 3.93 -22.46
CA GLY A 155 -8.11 3.75 -23.57
C GLY A 155 -7.39 3.56 -24.90
N ILE A 156 -7.85 2.60 -25.70
CA ILE A 156 -7.33 2.29 -27.04
C ILE A 156 -8.51 2.14 -28.01
N PRO A 157 -8.78 3.11 -28.88
CA PRO A 157 -9.77 2.93 -29.93
C PRO A 157 -9.23 1.97 -31.01
N VAL A 158 -10.08 1.06 -31.51
CA VAL A 158 -9.71 0.14 -32.60
C VAL A 158 -9.46 0.90 -33.91
N ALA A 159 -10.21 1.99 -34.13
CA ALA A 159 -10.09 2.93 -35.24
C ALA A 159 -10.49 4.35 -34.77
N ASP A 160 -10.04 5.38 -35.47
CA ASP A 160 -10.24 6.79 -35.09
C ASP A 160 -11.72 7.17 -34.94
N GLU A 161 -12.60 6.52 -35.70
CA GLU A 161 -14.05 6.71 -35.64
C GLU A 161 -14.67 6.35 -34.28
N PHE A 162 -14.03 5.45 -33.51
CA PHE A 162 -14.51 5.04 -32.18
C PHE A 162 -13.91 5.89 -31.04
N ALA A 163 -12.92 6.72 -31.34
CA ALA A 163 -12.24 7.55 -30.34
C ALA A 163 -13.17 8.51 -29.60
N PRO A 164 -14.20 9.14 -30.23
CA PRO A 164 -15.15 10.00 -29.51
C PRO A 164 -15.96 9.26 -28.44
N HIS A 165 -16.41 8.03 -28.71
CA HIS A 165 -17.14 7.20 -27.73
C HIS A 165 -16.27 6.88 -26.52
N LEU A 166 -15.04 6.41 -26.78
CA LEU A 166 -14.07 6.13 -25.73
C LEU A 166 -13.71 7.37 -24.93
N ALA A 167 -13.53 8.53 -25.58
CA ALA A 167 -13.23 9.79 -24.91
C ALA A 167 -14.38 10.25 -24.00
N GLY A 168 -15.64 10.07 -24.43
CA GLY A 168 -16.80 10.34 -23.59
C GLY A 168 -16.83 9.46 -22.34
N PHE A 169 -16.53 8.17 -22.49
CA PHE A 169 -16.44 7.26 -21.35
C PHE A 169 -15.29 7.63 -20.40
N VAL A 170 -14.08 7.83 -20.93
CA VAL A 170 -12.91 8.23 -20.14
C VAL A 170 -13.17 9.53 -19.38
N LYS A 171 -13.82 10.52 -20.00
CA LYS A 171 -14.18 11.77 -19.35
C LYS A 171 -15.07 11.54 -18.12
N SER A 172 -16.03 10.61 -18.20
CA SER A 172 -16.90 10.26 -17.07
C SER A 172 -16.15 9.60 -15.88
N LEU A 173 -14.99 9.00 -16.15
CA LEU A 173 -14.08 8.46 -15.12
C LEU A 173 -13.19 9.56 -14.54
N GLU A 174 -12.67 10.46 -15.37
CA GLU A 174 -11.88 11.62 -14.92
C GLU A 174 -12.69 12.55 -14.01
N ASP A 175 -13.99 12.71 -14.28
CA ASP A 175 -14.90 13.48 -13.42
C ASP A 175 -15.06 12.87 -12.02
N GLU A 176 -14.69 11.59 -11.86
CA GLU A 176 -14.61 10.86 -10.58
C GLU A 176 -13.15 10.72 -10.09
N MET A 177 -12.24 11.56 -10.60
CA MET A 177 -10.82 11.61 -10.23
C MET A 177 -10.01 10.34 -10.58
N VAL A 178 -10.50 9.52 -11.51
CA VAL A 178 -9.72 8.40 -12.06
C VAL A 178 -8.65 8.93 -13.02
N ARG A 179 -7.41 8.47 -12.87
CA ARG A 179 -6.28 8.84 -13.72
C ARG A 179 -6.29 8.03 -15.01
N CYS A 180 -6.71 8.66 -16.09
CA CYS A 180 -6.90 8.02 -17.38
C CYS A 180 -5.94 8.59 -18.44
N GLU A 181 -5.61 7.77 -19.43
CA GLU A 181 -4.98 8.19 -20.68
C GLU A 181 -5.67 7.54 -21.88
N ILE A 182 -5.53 8.12 -23.08
CA ILE A 182 -6.01 7.53 -24.33
C ILE A 182 -4.86 7.52 -25.34
N ASP A 183 -4.64 6.37 -25.97
CA ASP A 183 -3.65 6.21 -27.05
C ASP A 183 -4.20 6.66 -28.40
N TYR A 184 -4.05 7.95 -28.69
CA TYR A 184 -4.38 8.59 -29.97
C TYR A 184 -3.29 8.42 -31.05
N SER A 185 -2.27 7.58 -30.84
CA SER A 185 -1.23 7.40 -31.86
C SER A 185 -1.80 6.82 -33.16
N ASP A 186 -1.11 7.04 -34.29
CA ASP A 186 -1.39 6.43 -35.59
C ASP A 186 -0.80 5.02 -35.73
N ASP A 187 -0.30 4.45 -34.63
CA ASP A 187 0.26 3.11 -34.60
C ASP A 187 -0.81 2.06 -34.94
N ARG A 188 -0.38 0.99 -35.64
CA ARG A 188 -1.24 -0.17 -35.88
C ARG A 188 -1.76 -0.73 -34.56
N PHE A 189 -3.03 -1.12 -34.51
CA PHE A 189 -3.69 -1.61 -33.29
C PHE A 189 -2.89 -2.67 -32.52
N GLY A 190 -2.30 -3.66 -33.21
CA GLY A 190 -1.45 -4.67 -32.55
C GLY A 190 -0.21 -4.09 -31.83
N LYS A 191 0.36 -2.99 -32.35
CA LYS A 191 1.45 -2.26 -31.69
C LYS A 191 0.94 -1.50 -30.46
N LYS A 192 -0.23 -0.85 -30.55
CA LYS A 192 -0.89 -0.21 -29.39
C LYS A 192 -1.13 -1.22 -28.26
N ILE A 193 -1.72 -2.37 -28.57
CA ILE A 193 -1.95 -3.44 -27.59
C ILE A 193 -0.64 -3.94 -26.97
N ARG A 194 0.40 -4.15 -27.77
CA ARG A 194 1.72 -4.56 -27.25
C ARG A 194 2.32 -3.52 -26.31
N ASN A 195 2.21 -2.23 -26.64
CA ASN A 195 2.70 -1.15 -25.78
C ASN A 195 1.90 -1.07 -24.48
N ALA A 196 0.58 -1.17 -24.57
CA ALA A 196 -0.33 -1.19 -23.43
C ALA A 196 -0.04 -2.36 -22.49
N SER A 197 0.15 -3.58 -23.00
CA SER A 197 0.52 -4.73 -22.16
C SER A 197 1.86 -4.55 -21.44
N LYS A 198 2.79 -3.74 -21.98
CA LYS A 198 4.06 -3.42 -21.31
C LYS A 198 3.97 -2.29 -20.29
N SER A 199 2.95 -1.44 -20.39
CA SER A 199 2.74 -0.28 -19.50
C SER A 199 2.36 -0.67 -18.07
N LYS A 200 1.85 -1.90 -17.88
CA LYS A 200 1.30 -2.40 -16.61
C LYS A 200 0.13 -1.57 -16.07
N VAL A 201 -0.58 -0.84 -16.93
CA VAL A 201 -1.85 -0.21 -16.54
C VAL A 201 -2.85 -1.29 -16.10
N PRO A 202 -3.56 -1.11 -14.97
CA PRO A 202 -4.52 -2.11 -14.46
C PRO A 202 -5.66 -2.39 -15.44
N PHE A 203 -6.22 -1.34 -16.05
CA PHE A 203 -7.37 -1.43 -16.95
C PHE A 203 -7.01 -0.88 -18.33
N ILE A 204 -6.93 -1.76 -19.32
CA ILE A 204 -6.85 -1.34 -20.72
C ILE A 204 -8.27 -1.41 -21.28
N LEU A 205 -8.80 -0.28 -21.73
CA LEU A 205 -10.13 -0.21 -22.33
C LEU A 205 -10.01 -0.16 -23.84
N ILE A 206 -10.77 -1.00 -24.52
CA ILE A 206 -10.81 -1.12 -25.96
C ILE A 206 -12.23 -0.82 -26.42
N VAL A 207 -12.35 -0.02 -27.48
CA VAL A 207 -13.63 0.25 -28.13
C VAL A 207 -13.50 0.02 -29.62
N GLY A 208 -14.28 -0.95 -30.12
CA GLY A 208 -14.55 -1.15 -31.53
C GLY A 208 -15.98 -0.77 -31.93
N GLU A 209 -16.38 -1.19 -33.13
CA GLU A 209 -17.70 -0.95 -33.70
C GLU A 209 -18.81 -1.52 -32.81
N GLU A 210 -18.67 -2.77 -32.37
CA GLU A 210 -19.67 -3.45 -31.56
C GLU A 210 -19.85 -2.76 -30.21
N ASP A 211 -18.75 -2.40 -29.53
CA ASP A 211 -18.77 -1.69 -28.26
C ASP A 211 -19.51 -0.35 -28.38
N MET A 212 -19.17 0.45 -29.41
CA MET A 212 -19.81 1.73 -29.67
C MET A 212 -21.31 1.55 -29.94
N SER A 213 -21.69 0.56 -30.77
CA SER A 213 -23.09 0.31 -31.13
C SER A 213 -23.97 -0.06 -29.93
N LYS A 214 -23.37 -0.66 -28.90
CA LYS A 214 -24.05 -1.13 -27.67
C LYS A 214 -23.86 -0.18 -26.48
N ASN A 215 -23.24 0.98 -26.69
CA ASN A 215 -22.85 1.89 -25.60
C ASN A 215 -22.05 1.17 -24.50
N ALA A 216 -21.01 0.45 -24.91
CA ALA A 216 -20.19 -0.44 -24.09
C ALA A 216 -18.69 -0.16 -24.26
N VAL A 217 -17.88 -0.84 -23.46
CA VAL A 217 -16.42 -0.90 -23.54
C VAL A 217 -15.94 -2.32 -23.25
N SER A 218 -14.80 -2.70 -23.82
CA SER A 218 -14.16 -3.98 -23.57
C SER A 218 -12.90 -3.81 -22.72
N PHE A 219 -12.75 -4.59 -21.66
CA PHE A 219 -11.58 -4.62 -20.81
C PHE A 219 -10.53 -5.60 -21.34
N ARG A 220 -9.27 -5.22 -21.22
CA ARG A 220 -8.10 -6.10 -21.32
C ARG A 220 -7.23 -5.91 -20.09
N PHE A 221 -6.82 -7.00 -19.47
CA PHE A 221 -6.01 -6.99 -18.26
C PHE A 221 -4.55 -7.32 -18.57
N ARG A 222 -3.69 -7.25 -17.55
CA ARG A 222 -2.22 -7.34 -17.68
C ARG A 222 -1.76 -8.71 -18.18
N ASP A 223 -2.45 -9.77 -17.77
CA ASP A 223 -2.22 -11.14 -18.23
C ASP A 223 -2.72 -11.37 -19.68
N GLY A 224 -3.51 -10.44 -20.21
CA GLY A 224 -4.12 -10.50 -21.54
C GLY A 224 -5.53 -11.10 -21.57
N SER A 225 -6.09 -11.50 -20.43
CA SER A 225 -7.51 -11.82 -20.29
C SER A 225 -8.39 -10.61 -20.59
N GLN A 226 -9.65 -10.85 -20.94
CA GLN A 226 -10.57 -9.83 -21.44
C GLN A 226 -11.98 -10.00 -20.88
N LEU A 227 -12.72 -8.89 -20.82
CA LEU A 227 -14.16 -8.85 -20.60
C LEU A 227 -14.77 -7.91 -21.63
N ASN A 228 -15.51 -8.46 -22.59
CA ASN A 228 -15.94 -7.71 -23.76
C ASN A 228 -17.38 -7.20 -23.62
N GLY A 229 -17.67 -6.05 -24.22
CA GLY A 229 -19.03 -5.52 -24.32
C GLY A 229 -19.68 -5.15 -22.99
N VAL A 230 -18.89 -4.67 -22.02
CA VAL A 230 -19.42 -4.22 -20.73
C VAL A 230 -20.10 -2.86 -20.91
N PRO A 231 -21.39 -2.70 -20.57
CA PRO A 231 -22.08 -1.40 -20.64
C PRO A 231 -21.33 -0.30 -19.88
N VAL A 232 -21.26 0.90 -20.44
CA VAL A 232 -20.45 2.00 -19.87
C VAL A 232 -20.77 2.32 -18.40
N ASP A 233 -22.05 2.32 -18.02
CA ASP A 233 -22.45 2.61 -16.63
C ASP A 233 -21.94 1.54 -15.65
N GLN A 234 -21.99 0.27 -16.07
CA GLN A 234 -21.50 -0.85 -15.30
C GLN A 234 -19.97 -0.84 -15.22
N ALA A 235 -19.29 -0.61 -16.35
CA ALA A 235 -17.83 -0.48 -16.40
C ALA A 235 -17.32 0.63 -15.47
N ARG A 236 -18.01 1.79 -15.45
CA ARG A 236 -17.69 2.91 -14.56
C ARG A 236 -17.83 2.51 -13.08
N ALA A 237 -18.96 1.93 -12.71
CA ALA A 237 -19.21 1.50 -11.33
C ALA A 237 -18.12 0.51 -10.85
N TRP A 238 -17.78 -0.46 -11.69
CA TRP A 238 -16.76 -1.46 -11.39
C TRP A 238 -15.35 -0.92 -11.25
N ILE A 239 -14.93 0.00 -12.11
CA ILE A 239 -13.62 0.64 -11.99
C ILE A 239 -13.52 1.39 -10.65
N LEU A 240 -14.56 2.15 -10.29
CA LEU A 240 -14.60 2.88 -9.02
C LEU A 240 -14.57 1.95 -7.81
N GLU A 241 -15.36 0.87 -7.86
CA GLU A 241 -15.38 -0.14 -6.79
C GLU A 241 -14.02 -0.84 -6.63
N ALA A 242 -13.40 -1.26 -7.74
CA ALA A 242 -12.09 -1.91 -7.72
C ALA A 242 -11.00 -0.97 -7.17
N ILE A 243 -11.03 0.33 -7.51
CA ILE A 243 -10.13 1.34 -6.94
C ILE A 243 -10.39 1.50 -5.44
N ALA A 244 -11.65 1.59 -5.02
CA ALA A 244 -12.01 1.76 -3.61
C ALA A 244 -11.61 0.58 -2.72
N LYS A 245 -11.66 -0.65 -3.27
CA LYS A 245 -11.23 -1.88 -2.59
C LYS A 245 -9.72 -2.02 -2.43
N ARG A 246 -8.92 -1.17 -3.11
CA ARG A 246 -7.45 -1.10 -3.01
C ARG A 246 -6.73 -2.42 -3.32
N VAL A 247 -7.35 -3.29 -4.12
CA VAL A 247 -6.80 -4.60 -4.48
C VAL A 247 -5.94 -4.54 -5.75
N GLN A 248 -5.02 -5.50 -5.89
CA GLN A 248 -4.26 -5.67 -7.12
C GLN A 248 -5.11 -6.44 -8.15
N ILE A 249 -5.22 -5.89 -9.35
CA ILE A 249 -5.92 -6.51 -10.48
C ILE A 249 -4.90 -6.81 -11.58
N ASN A 250 -4.70 -8.08 -11.88
CA ASN A 250 -3.84 -8.53 -12.98
C ASN A 250 -4.62 -9.30 -14.05
N THR A 251 -5.72 -9.92 -13.67
CA THR A 251 -6.57 -10.78 -14.52
C THR A 251 -8.03 -10.34 -14.49
N ALA A 252 -8.83 -10.87 -15.42
CA ALA A 252 -10.29 -10.72 -15.43
C ALA A 252 -10.94 -11.36 -14.19
N ASP A 253 -10.38 -12.46 -13.68
CA ASP A 253 -10.91 -13.14 -12.49
C ASP A 253 -10.65 -12.32 -11.22
N ASP A 254 -9.46 -11.70 -11.11
CA ASP A 254 -9.17 -10.75 -10.02
C ASP A 254 -10.19 -9.61 -10.03
N PHE A 255 -10.50 -9.10 -11.23
CA PHE A 255 -11.43 -8.00 -11.40
C PHE A 255 -12.86 -8.40 -11.01
N LYS A 256 -13.35 -9.55 -11.49
CA LYS A 256 -14.68 -10.09 -11.10
C LYS A 256 -14.79 -10.31 -9.61
N ALA A 257 -13.77 -10.91 -8.99
CA ALA A 257 -13.71 -11.11 -7.55
C ALA A 257 -13.75 -9.76 -6.80
N ALA A 258 -13.09 -8.74 -7.35
CA ALA A 258 -13.10 -7.41 -6.78
C ALA A 258 -14.46 -6.72 -6.90
N VAL A 259 -15.26 -6.94 -7.96
CA VAL A 259 -16.53 -6.22 -8.17
C VAL A 259 -17.78 -7.05 -7.85
N GLY A 260 -17.60 -8.30 -7.40
CA GLY A 260 -18.68 -9.13 -6.88
C GLY A 260 -19.62 -9.73 -7.93
N GLU A 261 -19.17 -9.89 -9.18
CA GLU A 261 -19.97 -10.57 -10.21
C GLU A 261 -19.96 -12.10 -10.05
N PRO A 262 -21.09 -12.79 -10.31
CA PRO A 262 -21.07 -14.23 -10.50
C PRO A 262 -20.23 -14.58 -11.74
N VAL A 263 -19.34 -15.57 -11.57
CA VAL A 263 -18.59 -16.18 -12.68
C VAL A 263 -19.56 -17.00 -13.52
N GLU A 264 -20.31 -16.36 -14.42
CA GLU A 264 -20.90 -17.06 -15.56
C GLU A 264 -20.04 -16.76 -16.80
N ALA A 265 -19.14 -17.70 -17.08
CA ALA A 265 -18.57 -17.83 -18.40
C ALA A 265 -19.73 -18.13 -19.35
N ALA A 266 -20.03 -17.23 -20.26
CA ALA A 266 -20.78 -17.59 -21.45
C ALA A 266 -19.85 -18.50 -22.27
N ASP A 267 -20.07 -19.80 -22.16
CA ASP A 267 -19.58 -20.79 -23.10
C ASP A 267 -19.92 -20.31 -24.52
N ALA A 268 -18.88 -20.08 -25.32
CA ALA A 268 -19.02 -19.93 -26.75
C ALA A 268 -19.10 -21.33 -27.37
N GLU A 269 -20.29 -21.71 -27.85
CA GLU A 269 -20.43 -22.63 -28.99
C GLU A 269 -19.78 -22.04 -30.26
#